data_AF-A0A3D2GAR9-F1
#
_entry.id   AF-A0A3D2GAR9-F1
#
_cell.length_a   1.000
_cell.length_b   1.000
_cell.length_c   1.000
_cell.angle_alpha   90.00
_cell.angle_beta   90.00
_cell.angle_gamma   90.00
#
_symmetry.space_group_name_H-M   'P 1'
#
loop_
_entity.id
_entity.type
_entity.pdbx_description
1 polymer ?
#
loop_
_entity_poly.entity_id
_entity_poly.type
_entity_poly.pdbx_seq_one_letter_code
_entity_poly.pdbx_strand_id
1 'polypeptide(L)' 'MLWSSFENERAMIALCASINMIKEMNMEIVVEGVESREMAQKLTQLGCDYLQRYYFSKPLPVNKFIECISKNPIFLFDKE' A
#
# COMPACT_ATOMS: atom_id res chain seq x y z
N MET A 1 12.10 0.68 2.80
CA MET A 1 11.89 0.96 4.25
C MET A 1 10.82 0.06 4.88
N LEU A 2 9.73 -0.27 4.17
CA LEU A 2 8.62 -1.05 4.72
C LEU A 2 9.03 -2.35 5.42
N TRP A 3 9.81 -3.22 4.77
CA TRP A 3 10.19 -4.51 5.35
C TRP A 3 10.91 -4.37 6.69
N SER A 4 11.92 -3.50 6.72
CA SER A 4 12.70 -3.25 7.91
C SER A 4 11.87 -2.68 9.07
N SER A 5 10.77 -1.97 8.79
CA SER A 5 9.91 -1.44 9.87
C SER A 5 9.18 -2.53 10.64
N PHE A 6 8.92 -3.70 10.04
CA PHE A 6 8.26 -4.82 10.72
C PHE A 6 9.23 -5.69 11.54
N GLU A 7 10.53 -5.43 11.45
CA GLU A 7 11.58 -6.15 12.19
C GLU A 7 12.34 -5.26 13.18
N ASN A 8 12.30 -3.93 12.97
CA ASN A 8 13.10 -2.98 13.72
C ASN A 8 12.28 -1.75 14.14
N GLU A 9 12.28 -1.45 15.44
CA GLU A 9 11.53 -0.34 16.02
C GLU A 9 11.97 1.03 15.50
N ARG A 10 13.27 1.27 15.30
CA ARG A 10 13.75 2.56 14.76
C ARG A 10 13.26 2.77 13.33
N ALA A 11 13.23 1.70 12.53
CA ALA A 11 12.67 1.75 11.19
C ALA A 11 11.14 1.99 11.21
N MET A 12 10.42 1.45 12.20
CA MET A 12 9.01 1.75 12.41
C MET A 12 8.77 3.23 12.75
N ILE A 13 9.58 3.80 13.64
CA ILE A 13 9.50 5.23 13.97
C ILE A 13 9.73 6.08 12.72
N ALA A 14 10.74 5.76 11.91
CA ALA A 14 11.02 6.48 10.67
C ALA A 14 9.87 6.38 9.65
N LEU A 15 9.27 5.19 9.52
CA LEU A 15 8.11 4.99 8.64
C LEU A 15 6.91 5.84 9.10
N CYS A 16 6.57 5.79 10.39
CA CYS A 16 5.47 6.57 10.96
C CYS A 16 5.70 8.08 10.79
N ALA A 17 6.92 8.56 11.06
CA ALA A 17 7.27 9.97 10.88
C ALA A 17 7.12 10.41 9.41
N SER A 18 7.57 9.57 8.47
CA SER A 18 7.43 9.84 7.03
C SER A 18 5.96 9.93 6.61
N ILE A 19 5.13 8.99 7.08
CA ILE A 19 3.69 8.98 6.79
C ILE A 19 3.04 10.26 7.30
N ASN A 20 3.28 10.63 8.57
CA ASN A 20 2.69 11.83 9.15
C ASN A 20 3.10 13.09 8.39
N MET A 21 4.38 13.21 8.05
CA MET A 21 4.92 14.33 7.28
C MET A 21 4.24 14.45 5.90
N ILE A 22 4.07 13.34 5.17
CA ILE A 22 3.42 13.35 3.85
C ILE A 22 1.93 13.71 3.97
N LYS A 23 1.26 13.23 5.02
CA LYS A 23 -0.14 13.59 5.30
C LYS A 23 -0.30 15.08 5.62
N GLU A 24 0.62 15.67 6.38
CA GLU A 24 0.63 17.12 6.65
C GLU A 24 0.82 17.95 5.38
N MET A 25 1.50 17.38 4.36
CA MET A 25 1.61 17.99 3.03
C MET A 25 0.36 17.82 2.15
N ASN A 26 -0.70 17.16 2.64
CA ASN A 26 -1.91 16.82 1.88
C ASN A 26 -1.61 16.01 0.60
N MET A 27 -0.66 15.07 0.69
CA MET A 27 -0.30 14.18 -0.41
C MET A 27 -0.79 12.77 -0.14
N GLU A 28 -1.08 12.04 -1.23
CA GLU A 28 -1.44 10.63 -1.17
C GLU A 28 -0.19 9.75 -1.04
N ILE A 29 -0.32 8.63 -0.33
CA ILE A 29 0.76 7.69 -0.04
C ILE A 29 0.49 6.35 -0.71
N VAL A 30 1.41 5.93 -1.58
CA VAL A 30 1.50 4.55 -2.07
C VAL A 30 2.58 3.82 -1.27
N VAL A 31 2.21 2.72 -0.61
CA VAL A 31 3.17 1.82 0.02
C VAL A 31 3.34 0.58 -0.84
N GLU A 32 4.48 0.52 -1.52
CA GLU A 32 4.94 -0.68 -2.22
C GLU A 32 5.58 -1.66 -1.23
N GLY A 33 5.37 -2.96 -1.46
CA GLY A 33 6.04 -3.98 -0.65
C GLY A 33 5.12 -4.87 0.19
N VAL A 34 3.81 -4.65 0.21
CA VAL A 34 2.87 -5.30 1.15
C VAL A 34 2.63 -6.79 0.85
N GLU A 35 3.15 -7.69 1.68
CA GLU A 35 3.04 -9.14 1.44
C GLU A 35 2.06 -9.88 2.35
N SER A 36 1.60 -9.27 3.44
CA SER A 36 0.67 -9.90 4.38
C SER A 36 -0.54 -9.02 4.71
N ARG A 37 -1.60 -9.67 5.18
CA ARG A 37 -2.80 -8.99 5.68
C ARG A 37 -2.49 -8.07 6.87
N GLU A 38 -1.58 -8.49 7.74
CA GLU A 38 -1.17 -7.73 8.92
C GLU A 38 -0.45 -6.43 8.52
N MET A 39 0.44 -6.50 7.52
CA MET A 39 1.07 -5.30 6.96
C MET A 39 0.01 -4.36 6.38
N ALA A 40 -0.94 -4.90 5.58
CA ALA A 40 -1.99 -4.10 4.97
C ALA A 40 -2.84 -3.39 6.04
N GLN A 41 -3.31 -4.12 7.05
CA GLN A 41 -4.10 -3.55 8.15
C GLN A 41 -3.34 -2.45 8.89
N LYS A 42 -2.06 -2.68 9.21
CA LYS A 42 -1.24 -1.69 9.92
C LYS A 42 -1.06 -0.42 9.09
N LEU A 43 -0.74 -0.55 7.79
CA LEU A 43 -0.51 0.59 6.90
C LEU A 43 -1.81 1.37 6.63
N THR A 44 -2.95 0.69 6.47
CA THR A 44 -4.26 1.34 6.40
C THR A 44 -4.57 2.12 7.68
N GLN A 45 -4.28 1.56 8.86
CA GLN A 45 -4.46 2.27 10.14
C GLN A 45 -3.54 3.48 10.30
N LEU A 46 -2.33 3.45 9.73
CA LEU A 46 -1.42 4.60 9.68
C LEU A 46 -1.89 5.67 8.69
N GLY A 47 -2.90 5.36 7.86
CA GLY A 47 -3.48 6.28 6.89
C GLY A 47 -2.71 6.34 5.59
N CYS A 48 -2.11 5.23 5.15
CA CYS A 48 -1.64 5.09 3.77
C CYS A 48 -2.82 4.83 2.83
N ASP A 49 -2.87 5.57 1.71
CA ASP A 49 -4.01 5.55 0.79
C ASP A 49 -4.02 4.33 -0.12
N TYR A 50 -2.84 3.95 -0.64
CA TYR A 50 -2.71 2.85 -1.59
C TYR A 50 -1.64 1.86 -1.14
N LEU A 51 -1.91 0.58 -1.35
CA LEU A 51 -1.04 -0.52 -1.00
C LEU A 51 -0.77 -1.39 -2.24
N GLN A 52 0.49 -1.73 -2.48
CA GLN A 52 0.86 -2.48 -3.69
C GLN A 52 1.83 -3.63 -3.35
N ARG A 53 1.43 -4.89 -3.64
CA ARG A 53 2.29 -6.05 -3.98
C ARG A 53 1.49 -7.35 -4.21
N TYR A 54 2.22 -8.48 -4.29
CA TYR A 54 1.83 -9.88 -4.29
C TYR A 54 0.64 -10.27 -3.40
N TYR A 55 0.43 -9.63 -2.23
CA TYR A 55 -0.76 -9.90 -1.42
C TYR A 55 -2.06 -9.63 -2.21
N PHE A 56 -2.05 -8.60 -3.05
CA PHE A 56 -3.18 -8.24 -3.91
C PHE A 56 -3.08 -8.92 -5.28
N SER A 57 -1.92 -8.81 -5.93
CA SER A 57 -1.68 -9.43 -7.24
C SER A 57 -0.19 -9.52 -7.56
N LYS A 58 0.19 -10.53 -8.35
CA LYS A 58 1.49 -10.57 -9.04
C LYS A 58 1.51 -9.54 -10.17
N PRO A 59 2.69 -9.08 -10.63
CA PRO A 59 2.77 -8.35 -11.90
C PRO A 59 2.08 -9.14 -13.01
N LEU A 60 1.15 -8.50 -13.71
CA LEU A 60 0.37 -9.12 -14.77
C LEU A 60 0.91 -8.72 -16.14
N PRO A 61 0.98 -9.65 -17.11
CA PRO A 61 1.13 -9.30 -18.51
C PRO A 61 -0.01 -8.39 -18.99
N VAL A 62 0.24 -7.56 -20.00
CA VAL A 62 -0.71 -6.52 -20.46
C VAL A 62 -2.12 -7.04 -20.76
N ASN A 63 -2.23 -8.20 -21.42
CA ASN A 63 -3.51 -8.83 -21.73
C ASN A 63 -4.28 -9.25 -20.48
N LYS A 64 -3.57 -9.77 -19.47
CA LYS A 64 -4.15 -10.15 -18.17
C LYS A 64 -4.50 -8.94 -17.32
N PHE A 65 -3.74 -7.87 -17.41
CA PHE A 65 -4.07 -6.60 -16.78
C PHE A 65 -5.38 -6.02 -17.35
N ILE A 66 -5.50 -5.94 -18.68
CA ILE A 66 -6.72 -5.47 -19.36
C ILE A 66 -7.93 -6.32 -18.98
N GLU A 67 -7.77 -7.65 -18.93
CA GLU A 67 -8.82 -8.57 -18.49
C GLU A 67 -9.24 -8.31 -17.04
N CYS A 68 -8.28 -8.10 -16.14
CA CYS A 68 -8.51 -7.83 -14.72
C CYS A 68 -9.34 -6.56 -14.51
N ILE A 69 -8.92 -5.44 -15.10
CA ILE A 69 -9.62 -4.15 -14.94
C ILE A 69 -10.99 -4.13 -15.62
N SER A 70 -11.19 -4.93 -16.68
CA SER A 70 -12.48 -5.00 -17.37
C SER A 70 -13.52 -5.84 -16.63
N LYS A 71 -13.09 -6.85 -15.87
CA LYS A 71 -14.00 -7.78 -15.15
C LYS A 71 -14.38 -7.30 -13.75
N ASN A 72 -13.55 -6.47 -13.13
CA ASN A 72 -13.78 -5.95 -11.78
C ASN A 72 -13.47 -4.45 -11.76
N PRO A 73 -14.44 -3.58 -12.08
CA PRO A 73 -14.25 -2.14 -11.92
C PRO A 73 -14.01 -1.74 -10.46
N ILE A 74 -14.32 -2.60 -9.47
CA ILE A 74 -14.14 -2.34 -8.02
C ILE A 74 -12.65 -2.26 -7.61
N PHE A 75 -11.70 -2.74 -8.43
CA PHE A 75 -10.27 -2.41 -8.21
C PHE A 75 -9.91 -0.96 -8.57
N LEU A 76 -10.87 -0.16 -9.04
CA LEU A 76 -10.82 1.29 -9.13
C LEU A 76 -11.47 1.87 -7.87
N PHE A 77 -10.76 1.73 -6.75
CA PHE A 77 -10.88 2.49 -5.51
C PHE A 77 -12.21 3.23 -5.29
N ASP A 78 -13.14 2.61 -4.56
CA ASP A 78 -14.15 3.33 -3.80
C ASP A 78 -13.42 4.19 -2.76
N LYS A 79 -13.15 5.44 -3.12
CA LYS A 79 -12.95 6.51 -2.14
C LYS A 79 -14.33 7.01 -1.75
N GLU A 80 -14.87 6.48 -0.65
CA GLU A 80 -15.67 7.32 0.24
C GLU A 80 -14.74 7.98 1.26
#